data_AF-A0A3D5ZGS9-F1
#
_entry.id   AF-A0A3D5ZGS9-F1
#
_cell.length_a   1.000
_cell.length_b   1.000
_cell.length_c   1.000
_cell.angle_alpha   90.00
_cell.angle_beta   90.00
_cell.angle_gamma   90.00
#
_symmetry.space_group_name_H-M   'P 1'
#
loop_
_entity.id
_entity.type
_entity.pdbx_description
1 polymer ?
#
loop_
_entity_poly.entity_id
_entity_poly.type
_entity_poly.pdbx_seq_one_letter_code
_entity_poly.pdbx_strand_id
1 'polypeptide(L)' 'TKGFGFIAPDDGGKDVFVHITAVKDAGLHELQDDQPVEFDLIEDERRGRTYAGNIKLA' A
#
# COMPACT_ATOMS: atom_id res chain seq x y z
N THR A 1 -5.74 14.64 8.12
CA THR A 1 -5.76 14.33 6.68
C THR A 1 -6.22 12.90 6.51
N LYS A 2 -7.18 12.60 5.62
CA LYS A 2 -7.59 11.21 5.38
C LYS A 2 -6.44 10.51 4.66
N GLY A 3 -5.52 9.93 5.43
CA GLY A 3 -4.30 9.35 4.91
C GLY A 3 -4.58 7.95 4.38
N PHE A 4 -4.88 7.88 3.10
CA PHE A 4 -4.94 6.64 2.35
C PHE A 4 -4.37 6.92 0.96
N GLY A 5 -3.87 5.87 0.33
CA GLY A 5 -3.36 5.92 -1.02
C GLY A 5 -3.72 4.64 -1.77
N PHE A 6 -3.21 4.54 -2.98
CA PHE A 6 -3.32 3.35 -3.81
C PHE A 6 -1.95 3.05 -4.41
N ILE A 7 -1.60 1.77 -4.46
CA ILE A 7 -0.40 1.30 -5.12
C ILE A 7 -0.85 0.55 -6.37
N ALA A 8 -0.33 0.96 -7.52
CA ALA A 8 -0.54 0.27 -8.78
C ALA A 8 0.52 -0.83 -8.90
N PRO A 9 0.14 -2.12 -8.95
CA PRO A 9 1.10 -3.20 -9.17
C PRO A 9 1.56 -3.24 -10.63
N ASP A 10 2.86 -3.50 -10.85
CA ASP A 10 3.46 -3.60 -12.20
C ASP A 10 2.87 -4.72 -13.07
N ASP A 11 2.23 -5.71 -12.45
CA ASP A 11 1.52 -6.81 -13.13
C ASP A 11 0.22 -6.36 -13.83
N GLY A 12 -0.11 -5.05 -13.79
CA GLY A 12 -1.34 -4.50 -14.38
C GLY A 12 -2.61 -4.93 -13.64
N GLY A 13 -2.45 -5.37 -12.39
CA GLY A 13 -3.54 -5.76 -11.50
C GLY A 13 -4.38 -4.58 -11.02
N LYS A 14 -5.37 -4.87 -10.17
CA LYS A 14 -6.21 -3.83 -9.56
C LYS A 14 -5.39 -2.99 -8.58
N ASP A 15 -5.70 -1.71 -8.51
CA ASP A 15 -5.14 -0.80 -7.51
C ASP A 15 -5.30 -1.36 -6.10
N VAL A 16 -4.17 -1.45 -5.40
CA VAL A 16 -4.11 -2.00 -4.06
C VAL A 16 -4.28 -0.86 -3.07
N PHE A 17 -5.28 -0.98 -2.21
CA PHE A 17 -5.54 0.06 -1.22
C PHE A 17 -4.48 0.06 -0.14
N VAL A 18 -3.92 1.23 0.18
CA VAL A 18 -2.92 1.40 1.23
C VAL A 18 -3.37 2.40 2.29
N HIS A 19 -3.24 2.02 3.55
CA HIS A 19 -3.47 2.93 4.68
C HIS A 19 -2.20 3.74 4.99
N ILE A 20 -2.34 5.03 5.35
CA ILE A 20 -1.19 5.83 5.79
C ILE A 20 -0.49 5.25 7.02
N THR A 21 -1.17 4.43 7.82
CA THR A 21 -0.55 3.72 8.95
C THR A 21 0.51 2.76 8.44
N ALA A 22 0.25 2.00 7.37
CA ALA A 22 1.24 1.08 6.80
C ALA A 22 2.44 1.83 6.21
N VAL A 23 2.21 3.00 5.60
CA VAL A 23 3.27 3.89 5.10
C VAL A 23 4.12 4.42 6.26
N LYS A 24 3.47 4.88 7.33
CA LYS A 24 4.16 5.37 8.53
C LYS A 24 4.92 4.27 9.27
N ASP A 25 4.38 3.07 9.33
CA ASP A 25 5.04 1.91 9.94
C ASP A 25 6.28 1.50 9.14
N ALA A 26 6.30 1.75 7.83
CA ALA A 26 7.50 1.63 6.99
C ALA A 26 8.55 2.72 7.24
N GLY A 27 8.28 3.68 8.14
CA GLY A 27 9.13 4.85 8.36
C GLY A 27 8.99 5.92 7.26
N LEU A 28 7.98 5.78 6.39
CA LEU A 28 7.70 6.72 5.31
C LEU A 28 6.65 7.73 5.76
N HIS A 29 6.91 9.01 5.53
CA HIS A 29 5.91 10.05 5.76
C HIS A 29 4.91 10.15 4.61
N GLU A 30 5.38 9.88 3.41
CA GLU A 30 4.63 9.91 2.16
C GLU A 30 5.26 8.93 1.17
N LEU A 31 4.45 8.44 0.23
CA LEU A 31 4.93 7.78 -0.97
C LEU A 31 5.05 8.85 -2.05
N GLN A 32 6.20 8.94 -2.70
CA GLN A 32 6.35 9.79 -3.87
C GLN A 32 5.77 9.10 -5.10
N ASP A 33 5.34 9.91 -6.07
CA ASP A 33 4.91 9.40 -7.38
C ASP A 33 6.09 8.65 -8.05
N ASP A 34 5.79 7.51 -8.68
CA ASP A 34 6.76 6.60 -9.31
C ASP A 34 7.83 6.01 -8.35
N GLN A 35 7.58 6.00 -7.04
CA GLN A 35 8.49 5.40 -6.08
C GLN A 35 8.33 3.87 -6.04
N PRO A 36 9.40 3.10 -6.33
CA PRO A 36 9.34 1.65 -6.21
C PRO A 36 9.27 1.26 -4.74
N VAL A 37 8.24 0.49 -4.40
CA VAL A 37 8.02 -0.02 -3.04
C VAL A 37 7.64 -1.49 -3.08
N GLU A 38 8.18 -2.25 -2.14
CA GLU A 38 7.70 -3.59 -1.86
C GLU A 38 6.53 -3.51 -0.89
N PHE A 39 5.50 -4.30 -1.12
CA PHE A 39 4.35 -4.42 -0.23
C PHE A 39 3.81 -5.84 -0.25
N ASP A 40 3.21 -6.24 0.87
CA ASP A 40 2.52 -7.52 0.99
C ASP A 40 1.03 -7.31 0.71
N LEU A 41 0.46 -8.13 -0.17
CA LEU A 41 -0.98 -8.20 -0.37
C LEU A 41 -1.62 -8.97 0.78
N ILE A 42 -2.33 -8.26 1.66
CA ILE A 42 -3.10 -8.86 2.75
C ILE A 42 -4.58 -8.84 2.36
N GLU A 43 -5.21 -10.01 2.38
CA GLU A 43 -6.63 -10.16 2.13
C GLU A 43 -7.41 -10.01 3.44
N ASP A 44 -8.29 -9.02 3.52
CA ASP A 44 -9.19 -8.85 4.67
C ASP A 44 -10.44 -9.73 4.48
N GLU A 45 -10.44 -10.94 5.07
CA GLU A 45 -11.62 -11.84 5.04
C GLU A 45 -12.89 -11.17 5.60
N ARG A 46 -12.78 -10.17 6.48
CA ARG A 46 -13.96 -9.48 7.04
C ARG A 46 -14.54 -8.47 6.08
N ARG A 47 -13.73 -7.90 5.18
CA ARG A 47 -14.16 -6.86 4.22
C ARG A 47 -14.20 -7.36 2.78
N GLY A 48 -13.70 -8.55 2.50
CA GLY A 48 -13.58 -9.11 1.15
C GLY A 48 -12.75 -8.22 0.23
N ARG A 49 -11.76 -7.51 0.78
CA ARG A 49 -10.89 -6.60 0.03
C ARG A 49 -9.43 -6.84 0.38
N THR A 50 -8.59 -6.81 -0.64
CA THR A 50 -7.14 -6.86 -0.49
C THR A 50 -6.60 -5.45 -0.23
N TYR A 51 -5.64 -5.34 0.68
CA TYR A 51 -4.93 -4.10 1.00
C TYR A 51 -3.42 -4.35 1.07
N ALA A 52 -2.63 -3.30 0.89
CA ALA A 52 -1.19 -3.34 1.02
C ALA A 52 -0.80 -3.24 2.50
N GLY A 53 -0.10 -4.26 3.01
CA GLY A 53 0.56 -4.29 4.31
C GLY A 53 2.09 -4.33 4.16
N ASN A 54 2.81 -4.15 5.27
CA ASN A 54 4.27 -4.29 5.35
C ASN A 54 5.04 -3.56 4.23
N ILE A 55 4.75 -2.28 4.02
CA ILE A 55 5.41 -1.51 2.97
C ILE A 55 6.89 -1.38 3.30
N LYS A 56 7.75 -1.51 2.29
CA LYS A 56 9.19 -1.28 2.37
C LYS A 56 9.65 -0.56 1.12
N LEU A 57 10.70 0.23 1.25
CA LEU A 57 11.41 0.75 0.08
C LEU A 57 12.13 -0.41 -0.60
N ALA A 58 11.93 -0.52 -1.92
CA ALA A 58 12.69 -1.43 -2.78
C ALA A 58 14.11 -0.91 -3.03
#